data_AF-A6ERU6-F1
#
_entry.id   AF-A6ERU6-F1
#
_cell.length_a   1.000
_cell.length_b   1.000
_cell.length_c   1.000
_cell.angle_alpha   90.00
_cell.angle_beta   90.00
_cell.angle_gamma   90.00
#
_symmetry.space_group_name_H-M   'P 1'
#
loop_
_entity.id
_entity.type
_entity.pdbx_description
1 polymer ?
#
loop_
_entity_poly.entity_id
_entity_poly.type
_entity_poly.pdbx_seq_one_letter_code
_entity_poly.pdbx_strand_id
1 'polypeptide(L)'
;MELETEITVAIIASIASLIVGVINIIFNTRISAKQNEIELKKTRIELLEARRQKIEVVKSEISNRVIDLSDVQDFVFEIHFPRMVDFFQKNSSNIFSIGHLIDEKFIIELKALNKRINGYIAKSKQRIKIDDHEAKKDIKEMSNIGDKINDKLDESLNNIEVEINKLLK
;
A
#
# COMPACT_ATOMS: atom_id res chain seq x y z
N MET A 1 43.16 -3.00 -65.65
CA MET A 1 43.31 -2.06 -64.52
C MET A 1 41.95 -1.59 -64.00
N GLU A 2 41.03 -1.10 -64.84
CA GLU A 2 39.69 -0.64 -64.39
C GLU A 2 38.84 -1.73 -63.71
N LEU A 3 38.83 -2.95 -64.24
CA LEU A 3 38.02 -4.07 -63.71
C LEU A 3 38.44 -4.50 -62.29
N GLU A 4 39.75 -4.50 -62.01
CA GLU A 4 40.27 -4.84 -60.66
C GLU A 4 39.91 -3.74 -59.66
N THR A 5 39.95 -2.48 -60.08
CA THR A 5 39.55 -1.35 -59.23
C THR A 5 38.05 -1.39 -58.91
N GLU A 6 37.19 -1.69 -59.89
CA GLU A 6 35.74 -1.84 -59.67
C GLU A 6 35.40 -2.99 -58.72
N ILE A 7 36.03 -4.16 -58.91
CA ILE A 7 35.84 -5.32 -58.03
C ILE A 7 36.28 -4.97 -56.60
N THR A 8 37.42 -4.30 -56.45
CA THR A 8 37.93 -3.88 -55.13
C THR A 8 37.00 -2.88 -54.45
N VAL A 9 36.47 -1.90 -55.19
CA VAL A 9 35.50 -0.93 -54.68
C VAL A 9 34.19 -1.60 -54.27
N ALA A 10 33.68 -2.55 -55.04
CA ALA A 10 32.47 -3.31 -54.72
C ALA A 10 32.65 -4.17 -53.44
N ILE A 11 33.82 -4.77 -53.25
CA ILE A 11 34.16 -5.52 -52.04
C ILE A 11 34.22 -4.58 -50.83
N ILE A 12 34.90 -3.42 -50.94
CA ILE A 12 34.98 -2.43 -49.87
C ILE A 12 33.59 -1.89 -49.51
N ALA A 13 32.76 -1.56 -50.49
CA ALA A 13 31.39 -1.09 -50.26
C ALA A 13 30.51 -2.16 -49.58
N SER A 14 30.67 -3.42 -49.95
CA SER A 14 29.95 -4.55 -49.35
C SER A 14 30.35 -4.76 -47.88
N ILE A 15 31.66 -4.70 -47.58
CA ILE A 15 32.18 -4.80 -46.21
C ILE A 15 31.71 -3.58 -45.38
N ALA A 16 31.78 -2.37 -45.94
CA ALA A 16 31.32 -1.16 -45.27
C ALA A 16 29.82 -1.23 -44.92
N SER A 17 28.98 -1.71 -45.84
CA SER A 17 27.54 -1.90 -45.62
C SER A 17 27.27 -2.92 -44.49
N LEU A 18 28.03 -4.02 -44.47
CA LEU A 18 27.95 -5.04 -43.41
C LEU A 18 28.34 -4.47 -42.04
N ILE A 19 29.43 -3.70 -41.97
CA ILE A 19 29.88 -3.04 -40.72
C ILE A 19 28.80 -2.08 -40.20
N VAL A 20 28.24 -1.24 -41.06
CA VAL A 20 27.17 -0.30 -40.69
C VAL A 20 25.91 -1.04 -40.22
N GLY A 21 25.54 -2.13 -40.89
CA GLY A 21 24.42 -2.98 -40.50
C GLY A 21 24.60 -3.58 -39.10
N VAL A 22 25.77 -4.15 -38.80
CA VAL A 22 26.08 -4.71 -37.47
C VAL A 22 26.07 -3.63 -36.39
N ILE A 23 26.65 -2.46 -36.66
CA ILE A 23 26.64 -1.32 -35.73
C ILE A 23 25.21 -0.90 -35.41
N ASN A 24 24.35 -0.74 -36.42
CA ASN A 24 22.95 -0.36 -36.23
C ASN A 24 22.17 -1.39 -35.41
N ILE A 25 22.41 -2.69 -35.63
CA ILE A 25 21.79 -3.75 -34.82
C ILE A 25 22.22 -3.63 -33.35
N ILE A 26 23.52 -3.47 -33.08
CA ILE A 26 24.05 -3.35 -31.71
C ILE A 26 23.46 -2.11 -31.01
N PHE A 27 23.40 -0.97 -31.71
CA PHE A 27 22.80 0.25 -31.15
C PHE A 27 21.30 0.06 -30.88
N ASN A 28 20.55 -0.49 -31.83
CA ASN A 28 19.12 -0.76 -31.64
C ASN A 28 18.86 -1.71 -30.47
N THR A 29 19.61 -2.81 -30.35
CA THR A 29 19.47 -3.74 -29.21
C THR A 29 19.78 -3.05 -27.88
N ARG A 30 20.82 -2.21 -27.82
CA ARG A 30 21.15 -1.44 -26.61
C ARG A 30 20.08 -0.40 -26.28
N ILE A 31 19.53 0.27 -27.28
CA ILE A 31 18.44 1.25 -27.10
C ILE A 31 17.19 0.54 -26.58
N SER A 32 16.77 -0.56 -27.22
CA SER A 32 15.60 -1.34 -26.79
C SER A 32 15.77 -1.89 -25.37
N ALA A 33 16.96 -2.39 -25.01
CA ALA A 33 17.22 -2.83 -23.64
C ALA A 33 17.06 -1.70 -22.62
N LYS A 34 17.60 -0.51 -22.92
CA LYS A 34 17.44 0.68 -22.06
C LYS A 34 16.00 1.17 -22.00
N GLN A 35 15.27 1.15 -23.11
CA GLN A 35 13.85 1.53 -23.15
C GLN A 35 13.01 0.59 -22.28
N ASN A 36 13.23 -0.72 -22.39
CA ASN A 36 12.54 -1.71 -21.56
C ASN A 36 12.85 -1.51 -20.07
N GLU A 37 14.10 -1.20 -19.71
CA GLU A 37 14.46 -0.91 -18.32
C GLU A 37 13.71 0.33 -17.78
N ILE A 38 13.66 1.41 -18.58
CA ILE A 38 12.93 2.64 -18.24
C ILE A 38 11.43 2.36 -18.10
N GLU A 39 10.84 1.62 -19.03
CA GLU A 39 9.42 1.26 -19.00
C GLU A 39 9.09 0.41 -17.76
N LEU A 40 9.92 -0.57 -17.45
CA LEU A 40 9.76 -1.39 -16.25
C LEU A 40 9.88 -0.57 -14.96
N LYS A 41 10.79 0.42 -14.90
CA LYS A 41 10.86 1.38 -13.78
C LYS A 41 9.58 2.21 -13.67
N LYS A 42 9.06 2.73 -14.79
CA LYS A 42 7.81 3.50 -14.83
C LYS A 42 6.62 2.69 -14.32
N THR A 43 6.41 1.48 -14.85
CA THR A 43 5.33 0.60 -14.39
C THR A 43 5.43 0.28 -12.90
N ARG A 44 6.65 0.10 -12.37
CA ARG A 44 6.84 -0.10 -10.92
C ARG A 44 6.46 1.13 -10.11
N ILE A 45 6.82 2.33 -10.57
CA ILE A 45 6.43 3.59 -9.92
C ILE A 45 4.91 3.75 -9.95
N GLU A 46 4.26 3.54 -11.09
CA GLU A 46 2.79 3.61 -11.22
C GLU A 46 2.08 2.66 -10.24
N LEU A 47 2.58 1.42 -10.08
CA LEU A 47 2.03 0.47 -9.11
C LEU A 47 2.20 0.96 -7.66
N LEU A 48 3.33 1.59 -7.34
CA LEU A 48 3.58 2.16 -6.01
C LEU A 48 2.68 3.38 -5.74
N GLU A 49 2.51 4.26 -6.73
CA GLU A 49 1.59 5.40 -6.63
C GLU A 49 0.14 4.95 -6.45
N ALA A 50 -0.30 3.92 -7.18
CA ALA A 50 -1.64 3.35 -7.01
C ALA A 50 -1.85 2.78 -5.60
N ARG A 51 -0.82 2.17 -5.00
CA ARG A 51 -0.88 1.72 -3.58
C ARG A 51 -0.95 2.91 -2.63
N ARG A 52 -0.12 3.92 -2.84
CA ARG A 52 -0.11 5.16 -2.04
C ARG A 52 -1.49 5.82 -2.02
N GLN A 53 -2.12 5.98 -3.18
CA GLN A 53 -3.46 6.55 -3.30
C GLN A 53 -4.51 5.77 -2.48
N LYS A 54 -4.48 4.43 -2.51
CA LYS A 54 -5.38 3.61 -1.70
C LYS A 54 -5.23 3.86 -0.20
N ILE A 55 -3.98 4.00 0.26
CA ILE A 55 -3.69 4.27 1.68
C ILE A 55 -4.13 5.69 2.05
N GLU A 56 -3.86 6.70 1.20
CA GLU A 56 -4.29 8.09 1.42
C GLU A 56 -5.82 8.22 1.49
N VAL A 57 -6.56 7.51 0.64
CA VAL A 57 -8.03 7.47 0.69
C VAL A 57 -8.51 6.93 2.03
N VAL A 58 -7.98 5.78 2.47
CA VAL A 58 -8.35 5.20 3.77
C VAL A 58 -7.98 6.12 4.93
N LYS A 59 -6.80 6.74 4.90
CA LYS A 59 -6.37 7.72 5.92
C LYS A 59 -7.33 8.90 5.99
N SER A 60 -7.73 9.43 4.84
CA SER A 60 -8.71 10.53 4.74
C SER A 60 -10.07 10.11 5.30
N GLU A 61 -10.58 8.93 4.92
CA GLU A 61 -11.85 8.41 5.44
C GLU A 61 -11.85 8.24 6.97
N ILE A 62 -10.73 7.78 7.54
CA ILE A 62 -10.57 7.63 9.00
C ILE A 62 -10.49 8.99 9.68
N SER A 63 -9.70 9.92 9.13
CA SER A 63 -9.50 11.26 9.70
C SER A 63 -10.78 12.10 9.68
N ASN A 64 -11.62 11.90 8.66
CA ASN A 64 -12.90 12.60 8.53
C ASN A 64 -14.02 11.96 9.36
N ARG A 65 -13.78 10.80 9.98
CA ARG A 65 -14.78 10.15 10.81
C ARG A 65 -14.81 10.82 12.18
N VAL A 66 -15.90 11.51 12.46
CA VAL A 66 -16.16 12.12 13.77
C VAL A 66 -17.00 11.16 14.60
N ILE A 67 -16.63 10.95 15.86
CA ILE A 67 -17.51 10.27 16.83
C ILE A 67 -18.56 11.29 17.27
N ASP A 68 -19.83 10.97 17.03
CA ASP A 68 -20.92 11.79 17.54
C ASP A 68 -21.04 11.66 19.06
N LEU A 69 -20.43 12.62 19.75
CA LEU A 69 -20.44 12.82 21.18
C LEU A 69 -21.22 14.10 21.54
N SER A 70 -22.15 14.54 20.69
CA SER A 70 -22.90 15.79 20.88
C SER A 70 -23.72 15.84 22.18
N ASP A 71 -23.95 14.69 22.83
CA ASP A 71 -24.72 14.55 24.06
C ASP A 71 -23.85 14.61 25.36
N VAL A 72 -22.54 14.87 25.26
CA VAL A 72 -21.60 14.68 26.38
C VAL A 72 -21.58 15.87 27.33
N GLN A 73 -22.57 15.94 28.23
CA GLN A 73 -22.36 16.56 29.55
C GLN A 73 -21.87 15.53 30.58
N ASP A 74 -22.27 14.26 30.47
CA ASP A 74 -21.81 13.14 31.32
C ASP A 74 -21.61 11.84 30.51
N PHE A 75 -20.52 11.10 30.76
CA PHE A 75 -20.26 9.82 30.08
C PHE A 75 -21.18 8.71 30.61
N VAL A 76 -22.26 8.42 29.89
CA VAL A 76 -23.11 7.24 30.10
C VAL A 76 -22.53 6.02 29.36
N PHE A 77 -22.01 5.04 30.10
CA PHE A 77 -21.35 3.85 29.53
C PHE A 77 -22.25 3.12 28.51
N GLU A 78 -23.52 2.90 28.83
CA GLU A 78 -24.47 2.17 27.99
C GLU A 78 -24.74 2.84 26.63
N ILE A 79 -24.54 4.16 26.54
CA ILE A 79 -24.78 4.96 25.33
C ILE A 79 -23.49 5.18 24.56
N HIS A 80 -22.41 5.56 25.24
CA HIS A 80 -21.16 5.94 24.60
C HIS A 80 -20.29 4.73 24.23
N PHE A 81 -20.35 3.64 25.00
CA PHE A 81 -19.55 2.44 24.72
C PHE A 81 -19.88 1.82 23.35
N PRO A 82 -21.16 1.60 22.99
CA PRO A 82 -21.52 1.14 21.64
C PRO A 82 -21.02 2.07 20.53
N ARG A 83 -21.02 3.38 20.75
CA ARG A 83 -20.52 4.37 19.78
C ARG A 83 -19.01 4.26 19.58
N MET A 84 -18.24 4.09 20.67
CA MET A 84 -16.79 3.85 20.60
C MET A 84 -16.44 2.55 19.88
N VAL A 85 -17.21 1.48 20.16
CA VAL A 85 -17.07 0.18 19.49
C VAL A 85 -17.37 0.30 17.99
N ASP A 86 -18.47 0.93 17.62
CA ASP A 86 -18.83 1.17 16.22
C ASP A 86 -17.75 2.00 15.50
N PHE A 87 -17.25 3.06 16.12
CA PHE A 87 -16.17 3.87 15.57
C PHE A 87 -14.90 3.04 15.33
N PHE A 88 -14.46 2.29 16.34
CA PHE A 88 -13.28 1.42 16.24
C PHE A 88 -13.46 0.35 15.16
N GLN A 89 -14.62 -0.30 15.08
CA GLN A 89 -14.93 -1.33 14.09
C GLN A 89 -14.94 -0.77 12.68
N LYS A 90 -15.53 0.41 12.47
CA LYS A 90 -15.52 1.08 11.17
C LYS A 90 -14.09 1.46 10.76
N ASN A 91 -13.25 1.97 11.68
CA ASN A 91 -11.85 2.27 11.37
C ASN A 91 -11.09 1.00 11.01
N SER A 92 -11.29 -0.05 11.79
CA SER A 92 -10.68 -1.36 11.55
C SER A 92 -11.08 -1.96 10.21
N SER A 93 -12.36 -1.86 9.84
CA SER A 93 -12.87 -2.35 8.55
C SER A 93 -12.19 -1.66 7.36
N ASN A 94 -12.01 -0.34 7.43
CA ASN A 94 -11.28 0.40 6.40
C ASN A 94 -9.84 -0.08 6.30
N ILE A 95 -9.16 -0.30 7.43
CA ILE A 95 -7.80 -0.86 7.46
C ILE A 95 -7.74 -2.28 6.90
N PHE A 96 -8.72 -3.13 7.19
CA PHE A 96 -8.75 -4.50 6.65
C PHE A 96 -8.87 -4.54 5.13
N SER A 97 -9.57 -3.58 4.53
CA SER A 97 -9.71 -3.48 3.06
C SER A 97 -8.37 -3.29 2.35
N ILE A 98 -7.42 -2.62 3.02
CA ILE A 98 -6.06 -2.39 2.55
C ILE A 98 -5.02 -3.19 3.33
N GLY A 99 -5.43 -4.22 4.09
CA GLY A 99 -4.54 -4.92 5.02
C GLY A 99 -3.31 -5.58 4.38
N HIS A 100 -3.35 -5.84 3.06
CA HIS A 100 -2.21 -6.35 2.30
C HIS A 100 -1.12 -5.29 2.01
N LEU A 101 -1.39 -4.01 2.31
CA LEU A 101 -0.49 -2.88 2.15
C LEU A 101 0.05 -2.35 3.48
N ILE A 102 -0.36 -2.97 4.60
CA ILE A 102 -0.06 -2.54 5.96
C ILE A 102 0.73 -3.67 6.65
N ASP A 103 1.51 -3.33 7.68
CA ASP A 103 2.24 -4.29 8.50
C ASP A 103 1.36 -5.47 8.96
N GLU A 104 1.76 -6.68 8.59
CA GLU A 104 0.97 -7.89 8.82
C GLU A 104 0.73 -8.15 10.31
N LYS A 105 1.74 -7.90 11.15
CA LYS A 105 1.64 -8.10 12.60
C LYS A 105 0.57 -7.19 13.20
N PHE A 106 0.55 -5.93 12.82
CA PHE A 106 -0.48 -4.98 13.22
C PHE A 106 -1.87 -5.42 12.75
N ILE A 107 -2.01 -5.87 11.50
CA ILE A 107 -3.31 -6.35 10.98
C ILE A 107 -3.82 -7.57 11.77
N ILE A 108 -2.92 -8.50 12.14
CA ILE A 108 -3.26 -9.66 12.96
C ILE A 108 -3.74 -9.22 14.35
N GLU A 109 -3.03 -8.29 15.00
CA GLU A 109 -3.38 -7.73 16.31
C GLU A 109 -4.77 -7.06 16.27
N LEU A 110 -5.01 -6.21 15.26
CA LEU A 110 -6.27 -5.50 15.05
C LEU A 110 -7.45 -6.45 14.79
N LYS A 111 -7.24 -7.50 13.99
CA LYS A 111 -8.24 -8.56 13.76
C LYS A 111 -8.54 -9.35 15.03
N ALA A 112 -7.51 -9.69 15.80
CA ALA A 112 -7.67 -10.43 17.05
C ALA A 112 -8.49 -9.63 18.06
N LEU A 113 -8.20 -8.33 18.22
CA LEU A 113 -8.97 -7.46 19.11
C LEU A 113 -10.42 -7.30 18.63
N ASN A 114 -10.65 -7.02 17.34
CA ASN A 114 -12.01 -6.96 16.77
C ASN A 114 -12.81 -8.23 17.04
N LYS A 115 -12.18 -9.40 16.92
CA LYS A 115 -12.82 -10.69 17.20
C LYS A 115 -13.26 -10.80 18.66
N ARG A 116 -12.43 -10.37 19.62
CA ARG A 116 -12.78 -10.39 21.05
C ARG A 116 -13.94 -9.44 21.36
N ILE A 117 -13.87 -8.21 20.85
CA ILE A 117 -14.95 -7.22 20.99
C ILE A 117 -16.26 -7.72 20.39
N ASN A 118 -16.24 -8.29 19.18
CA ASN A 118 -17.42 -8.90 18.57
C ASN A 118 -17.97 -10.06 19.41
N GLY A 119 -17.10 -10.85 20.04
CA GLY A 119 -17.48 -11.89 20.98
C GLY A 119 -18.26 -11.35 22.19
N TYR A 120 -17.83 -10.21 22.75
CA TYR A 120 -18.54 -9.56 23.85
C TYR A 120 -19.92 -9.04 23.42
N ILE A 121 -20.01 -8.40 22.25
CA ILE A 121 -21.29 -7.92 21.70
C ILE A 121 -22.26 -9.09 21.49
N ALA A 122 -21.79 -10.20 20.93
CA ALA A 122 -22.61 -11.39 20.69
C ALA A 122 -23.12 -12.00 22.01
N LYS A 123 -22.24 -12.16 23.02
CA LYS A 123 -22.62 -12.63 24.36
C LYS A 123 -23.65 -11.70 25.02
N SER A 124 -23.44 -10.39 24.92
CA SER A 124 -24.38 -9.39 25.46
C SER A 124 -25.77 -9.53 24.85
N LYS A 125 -25.86 -9.69 23.52
CA LYS A 125 -27.14 -9.90 22.81
C LYS A 125 -27.85 -11.18 23.24
N GLN A 126 -27.09 -12.22 23.59
CA GLN A 126 -27.60 -13.51 24.06
C GLN A 126 -27.85 -13.54 25.58
N ARG A 127 -27.66 -12.42 26.30
CA ARG A 127 -27.76 -12.33 27.76
C ARG A 127 -26.83 -13.32 28.49
N ILE A 128 -25.71 -13.66 27.86
CA ILE A 128 -24.66 -14.49 28.45
C ILE A 128 -23.76 -13.60 29.32
N LYS A 129 -23.41 -14.07 30.52
CA LYS A 129 -22.51 -13.34 31.43
C LYS A 129 -21.15 -13.11 30.76
N ILE A 130 -20.68 -11.87 30.79
CA ILE A 130 -19.38 -11.44 30.28
C ILE A 130 -18.43 -11.29 31.47
N ASP A 131 -17.15 -11.58 31.27
CA ASP A 131 -16.11 -11.21 32.23
C ASP A 131 -15.82 -9.71 32.09
N ASP A 132 -16.31 -8.92 33.04
CA ASP A 132 -16.18 -7.47 33.03
C ASP A 132 -14.72 -7.00 33.12
N HIS A 133 -13.83 -7.80 33.70
CA HIS A 133 -12.41 -7.44 33.81
C HIS A 133 -11.70 -7.58 32.46
N GLU A 134 -11.92 -8.70 31.76
CA GLU A 134 -11.37 -8.91 30.42
C GLU A 134 -11.96 -7.91 29.42
N ALA A 135 -13.27 -7.67 29.47
CA ALA A 135 -13.92 -6.71 28.58
C ALA A 135 -13.32 -5.30 28.76
N LYS A 136 -13.18 -4.81 30.00
CA LYS A 136 -12.56 -3.49 30.26
C LYS A 136 -11.11 -3.41 29.77
N LYS A 137 -10.34 -4.49 29.88
CA LYS A 137 -8.98 -4.56 29.37
C LYS A 137 -8.95 -4.40 27.85
N ASP A 138 -9.75 -5.16 27.13
CA ASP A 138 -9.83 -5.11 25.67
C ASP A 138 -10.36 -3.76 25.16
N ILE A 139 -11.26 -3.11 25.91
CA ILE A 139 -11.74 -1.75 25.59
C ILE A 139 -10.60 -0.74 25.69
N LYS A 140 -9.74 -0.85 26.70
CA LYS A 140 -8.54 -0.01 26.81
C LYS A 140 -7.56 -0.29 25.65
N GLU A 141 -7.44 -1.55 25.24
CA GLU A 141 -6.65 -1.95 24.08
C GLU A 141 -7.19 -1.36 22.77
N MET A 142 -8.51 -1.19 22.62
CA MET A 142 -9.10 -0.54 21.45
C MET A 142 -8.60 0.90 21.26
N SER A 143 -8.50 1.67 22.34
CA SER A 143 -7.95 3.03 22.26
C SER A 143 -6.49 2.97 21.81
N ASN A 144 -5.67 2.15 22.47
CA ASN A 144 -4.24 2.04 22.19
C ASN A 144 -3.95 1.58 20.74
N ILE A 145 -4.70 0.60 20.24
CA ILE A 145 -4.56 0.12 18.86
C ILE A 145 -5.15 1.12 17.88
N GLY A 146 -6.26 1.78 18.24
CA GLY A 146 -6.87 2.84 17.44
C GLY A 146 -5.92 4.00 17.17
N ASP A 147 -5.18 4.43 18.18
CA ASP A 147 -4.19 5.52 18.05
C ASP A 147 -3.05 5.14 17.10
N LYS A 148 -2.63 3.88 17.10
CA LYS A 148 -1.58 3.36 16.19
C LYS A 148 -2.02 3.26 14.73
N ILE A 149 -3.31 3.36 14.41
CA ILE A 149 -3.80 3.22 13.03
C ILE A 149 -3.14 4.27 12.12
N ASN A 150 -3.13 5.54 12.55
CA ASN A 150 -2.56 6.62 11.76
C ASN A 150 -1.04 6.47 11.60
N ASP A 151 -0.34 6.10 12.67
CA ASP A 151 1.11 5.83 12.63
C ASP A 151 1.45 4.74 11.61
N LYS A 152 0.63 3.66 11.57
CA LYS A 152 0.84 2.56 10.63
C LYS A 152 0.52 2.91 9.18
N LEU A 153 -0.47 3.78 8.96
CA LEU A 153 -0.73 4.33 7.63
C LEU A 153 0.45 5.19 7.17
N ASP A 154 0.99 6.03 8.05
CA ASP A 154 2.12 6.91 7.74
C ASP A 154 3.42 6.15 7.53
N GLU A 155 3.68 5.10 8.32
CA GLU A 155 4.79 4.19 8.09
C GLU A 155 4.72 3.55 6.69
N SER A 156 3.55 3.05 6.29
CA SER A 156 3.37 2.48 4.94
C SER A 156 3.52 3.51 3.83
N LEU A 157 3.02 4.74 4.00
CA LEU A 157 3.20 5.82 3.02
C LEU A 157 4.68 6.19 2.86
N ASN A 158 5.41 6.34 3.96
CA ASN A 158 6.84 6.64 3.96
C ASN A 158 7.65 5.52 3.28
N ASN A 159 7.30 4.26 3.53
CA ASN A 159 7.95 3.12 2.88
C ASN A 159 7.77 3.15 1.36
N ILE A 160 6.56 3.45 0.89
CA ILE A 160 6.27 3.61 -0.54
C ILE A 160 7.08 4.76 -1.14
N GLU A 161 7.14 5.92 -0.46
CA GLU A 161 7.92 7.07 -0.93
C GLU A 161 9.41 6.75 -1.04
N VAL A 162 9.96 6.02 -0.07
CA VAL A 162 11.35 5.54 -0.11
C VAL A 162 11.59 4.60 -1.31
N GLU A 163 10.64 3.71 -1.62
CA GLU A 163 10.75 2.82 -2.79
C GLU A 163 10.67 3.58 -4.11
N ILE A 164 9.75 4.54 -4.25
CA ILE A 164 9.66 5.39 -5.44
C ILE A 164 10.97 6.17 -5.64
N ASN A 165 11.49 6.79 -4.57
CA ASN A 165 12.73 7.54 -4.63
C ASN A 165 13.95 6.70 -4.99
N LYS A 166 13.95 5.39 -4.70
CA LYS A 166 14.99 4.45 -5.15
C LYS A 166 14.90 4.14 -6.65
N LEU A 167 13.69 4.14 -7.22
CA LEU A 167 13.46 3.84 -8.65
C LEU A 167 13.73 5.05 -9.55
N LEU A 168 13.57 6.27 -9.02
CA LEU A 168 13.85 7.52 -9.73
C LEU A 168 15.35 7.84 -9.83
N LYS A 169 16.17 7.26 -8.95
CA LYS A 169 17.64 7.35 -8.99
C LYS A 169 18.24 6.35 -9.98
#